data_AF-A0AAW3QXC1-F1
#
_entry.id   AF-A0AAW3QXC1-F1
#
_cell.length_a   1.000
_cell.length_b   1.000
_cell.length_c   1.000
_cell.angle_alpha   90.00
_cell.angle_beta   90.00
_cell.angle_gamma   90.00
#
_symmetry.space_group_name_H-M   'P 1'
#
loop_
_entity.id
_entity.type
_entity.pdbx_description
1 polymer ?
#
loop_
_entity_poly.entity_id
_entity_poly.type
_entity_poly.pdbx_seq_one_letter_code
_entity_poly.pdbx_strand_id
1 'polypeptide(L)'
;MRRLGRAYARQLLRGGATRAQIISELEASHRQRRDLRRTGIVRLAEAGATTPQIAAISGHAIDYCQRIIDTYLPRRTEVALAGMETWERHQSRETSKIVSIAASRGRLM
;
A
#
# COMPACT_ATOMS: atom_id res chain seq x y z
N MET A 1 -9.97 15.67 -18.09
CA MET A 1 -10.03 14.26 -18.54
C MET A 1 -11.35 13.50 -18.31
N ARG A 2 -12.41 14.07 -17.69
CA ARG A 2 -13.74 13.40 -17.57
C ARG A 2 -14.58 13.34 -18.87
N ARG A 3 -14.19 14.07 -19.93
CA ARG A 3 -14.97 14.16 -21.19
C ARG A 3 -14.81 12.94 -22.12
N LEU A 4 -13.65 12.27 -22.12
CA LEU A 4 -13.37 11.16 -23.02
C LEU A 4 -14.26 9.93 -22.74
N GLY A 5 -14.43 9.55 -21.47
CA GLY A 5 -15.29 8.41 -21.09
C GLY A 5 -16.77 8.61 -21.47
N ARG A 6 -17.30 9.84 -21.40
CA ARG A 6 -18.69 10.15 -21.77
C ARG A 6 -18.96 10.16 -23.27
N ALA A 7 -17.95 10.48 -24.09
CA ALA A 7 -18.09 10.46 -25.55
C ALA A 7 -18.02 9.01 -26.05
N TYR A 8 -17.06 8.24 -25.55
CA TYR A 8 -16.87 6.83 -25.88
C TYR A 8 -18.07 5.96 -25.42
N ALA A 9 -18.57 6.18 -24.20
CA ALA A 9 -19.78 5.52 -23.72
C ALA A 9 -21.01 5.78 -24.60
N ARG A 10 -21.16 7.01 -25.11
CA ARG A 10 -22.25 7.38 -26.03
C ARG A 10 -22.10 6.69 -27.39
N GLN A 11 -20.88 6.49 -27.87
CA GLN A 11 -20.61 5.75 -29.09
C GLN A 11 -21.00 4.27 -28.93
N LEU A 12 -20.62 3.63 -27.82
CA LEU A 12 -20.98 2.23 -27.53
C LEU A 12 -22.50 2.04 -27.39
N LEU A 13 -23.19 2.98 -26.71
CA LEU A 13 -24.66 2.99 -26.63
C LEU A 13 -25.33 3.08 -28.01
N ARG A 14 -24.80 3.92 -28.91
CA ARG A 14 -25.30 4.04 -30.30
C ARG A 14 -25.05 2.78 -31.14
N GLY A 15 -24.01 2.02 -30.81
CA GLY A 15 -23.71 0.72 -31.42
C GLY A 15 -24.53 -0.45 -30.87
N GLY A 16 -25.48 -0.20 -29.95
CA GLY A 16 -26.35 -1.24 -29.38
C GLY A 16 -25.75 -1.99 -28.20
N ALA A 17 -24.63 -1.52 -27.62
CA ALA A 17 -24.06 -2.15 -26.43
C ALA A 17 -24.99 -1.98 -25.23
N THR A 18 -25.18 -3.07 -24.49
CA THR A 18 -25.94 -3.06 -23.24
C THR A 18 -25.19 -2.28 -22.16
N ARG A 19 -25.93 -1.79 -21.16
CA ARG A 19 -25.34 -1.04 -20.03
C ARG A 19 -24.21 -1.80 -19.34
N ALA A 20 -24.35 -3.12 -19.18
CA ALA A 20 -23.33 -3.97 -18.55
C ALA A 20 -22.03 -4.03 -19.38
N GLN A 21 -22.16 -4.17 -20.70
CA GLN A 21 -21.01 -4.18 -21.62
C GLN A 21 -20.27 -2.85 -21.61
N ILE A 22 -20.99 -1.72 -21.55
CA ILE A 22 -20.39 -0.39 -21.51
C ILE A 22 -19.61 -0.17 -20.21
N ILE A 23 -20.14 -0.63 -19.07
CA ILE A 23 -19.45 -0.54 -17.78
C ILE A 23 -18.16 -1.36 -17.83
N SER A 24 -18.23 -2.63 -18.27
CA SER A 24 -17.06 -3.51 -18.41
C SER A 24 -16.00 -2.92 -19.34
N GLU A 25 -16.41 -2.41 -20.51
CA GLU A 25 -15.52 -1.83 -21.51
C GLU A 25 -14.86 -0.53 -21.01
N LEU A 26 -15.63 0.32 -20.34
CA LEU A 26 -15.10 1.52 -19.70
C LEU A 26 -14.15 1.13 -18.57
N GLU A 27 -14.47 0.18 -17.71
CA GLU A 27 -13.60 -0.30 -16.63
C GLU A 27 -12.27 -0.86 -17.16
N ALA A 28 -12.30 -1.58 -18.29
CA ALA A 28 -11.11 -2.04 -18.98
C ALA A 28 -10.27 -0.88 -19.54
N SER A 29 -10.94 0.12 -20.13
CA SER A 29 -10.30 1.25 -20.82
C SER A 29 -9.90 2.41 -19.89
N HIS A 30 -10.49 2.52 -18.69
CA HIS A 30 -10.29 3.65 -17.78
C HIS A 30 -9.07 3.50 -16.84
N ARG A 31 -8.17 2.54 -17.11
CA ARG A 31 -6.94 2.39 -16.32
C ARG A 31 -5.92 3.44 -16.70
N GLN A 32 -5.76 4.46 -15.86
CA GLN A 32 -4.75 5.48 -16.09
C GLN A 32 -3.38 4.95 -15.65
N ARG A 33 -2.29 5.39 -16.29
CA ARG A 33 -0.92 5.01 -15.88
C ARG A 33 -0.64 5.28 -14.39
N ARG A 34 -1.27 6.30 -13.82
CA ARG A 34 -1.18 6.61 -12.38
C ARG A 34 -1.78 5.52 -11.50
N ASP A 35 -2.77 4.78 -11.98
CA ASP A 35 -3.44 3.74 -11.21
C ASP A 35 -2.51 2.52 -11.02
N LEU A 36 -1.60 2.25 -11.97
CA LEU A 36 -0.54 1.25 -11.80
C LEU A 36 0.36 1.57 -10.59
N ARG A 37 0.73 2.84 -10.39
CA ARG A 37 1.52 3.25 -9.23
C ARG A 37 0.74 3.07 -7.92
N ARG A 38 -0.56 3.38 -7.91
CA ARG A 38 -1.42 3.15 -6.73
C ARG A 38 -1.56 1.67 -6.42
N THR A 39 -1.75 0.84 -7.46
CA THR A 39 -1.79 -0.61 -7.32
C THR A 39 -0.49 -1.15 -6.73
N GLY A 40 0.68 -0.68 -7.19
CA GLY A 40 1.96 -1.07 -6.63
C GLY A 40 2.09 -0.74 -5.14
N ILE A 41 1.67 0.45 -4.73
CA ILE A 41 1.64 0.87 -3.31
C ILE A 41 0.76 -0.06 -2.47
N VAL A 42 -0.47 -0.35 -2.94
CA VAL A 42 -1.40 -1.24 -2.22
C VAL A 42 -0.84 -2.66 -2.11
N ARG A 43 -0.27 -3.21 -3.20
CA ARG A 43 0.33 -4.57 -3.19
C ARG A 43 1.51 -4.68 -2.23
N LEU A 44 2.36 -3.66 -2.16
CA LEU A 44 3.47 -3.65 -1.20
C LEU A 44 2.96 -3.59 0.24
N ALA A 45 1.93 -2.79 0.50
CA ALA A 45 1.30 -2.71 1.82
C ALA A 45 0.62 -4.03 2.22
N GLU A 46 -0.05 -4.71 1.29
CA GLU A 46 -0.60 -6.07 1.50
C GLU A 46 0.49 -7.09 1.82
N ALA A 47 1.68 -6.95 1.22
CA ALA A 47 2.84 -7.78 1.51
C ALA A 47 3.53 -7.44 2.85
N GLY A 48 2.99 -6.49 3.63
CA GLY A 48 3.54 -6.09 4.93
C GLY A 48 4.69 -5.09 4.86
N ALA A 49 4.97 -4.49 3.69
CA ALA A 49 5.96 -3.41 3.61
C ALA A 49 5.49 -2.17 4.39
N THR A 50 6.39 -1.58 5.16
CA THR A 50 6.10 -0.35 5.91
C THR A 50 5.95 0.86 4.99
N THR A 51 5.16 1.86 5.37
CA THR A 51 4.98 3.08 4.57
C THR A 51 6.31 3.76 4.15
N PRO A 52 7.35 3.85 5.00
CA PRO A 52 8.66 4.36 4.57
C PRO A 52 9.35 3.52 3.49
N GLN A 53 9.28 2.19 3.57
CA GLN A 53 9.83 1.29 2.54
C GLN A 53 9.10 1.48 1.20
N ILE A 54 7.77 1.59 1.25
CA ILE A 54 6.94 1.83 0.06
C ILE A 54 7.27 3.19 -0.57
N ALA A 55 7.44 4.22 0.23
CA ALA A 55 7.84 5.56 -0.22
C ALA A 55 9.20 5.52 -0.94
N ALA A 56 10.19 4.82 -0.35
CA ALA A 56 11.51 4.65 -0.94
C ALA A 56 11.48 3.90 -2.28
N ILE A 57 10.72 2.80 -2.39
CA ILE A 57 10.60 2.01 -3.64
C ILE A 57 9.86 2.80 -4.72
N SER A 58 8.77 3.49 -4.34
CA SER A 58 7.87 4.13 -5.30
C SER A 58 8.30 5.55 -5.70
N GLY A 59 9.23 6.17 -4.97
CA GLY A 59 9.68 7.54 -5.19
C GLY A 59 8.63 8.60 -4.84
N HIS A 60 7.70 8.29 -3.92
CA HIS A 60 6.68 9.23 -3.47
C HIS A 60 6.95 9.69 -2.03
N ALA A 61 6.33 10.80 -1.66
CA ALA A 61 6.31 11.24 -0.27
C ALA A 61 5.47 10.27 0.60
N ILE A 62 5.84 10.16 1.88
CA ILE A 62 5.24 9.22 2.84
C ILE A 62 3.74 9.50 3.00
N ASP A 63 3.36 10.77 3.09
CA ASP A 63 1.95 11.21 3.21
C ASP A 63 1.13 10.79 1.99
N TYR A 64 1.71 10.80 0.80
CA TYR A 64 1.06 10.36 -0.41
C TYR A 64 0.81 8.85 -0.40
N CYS A 65 1.79 8.06 0.02
CA CYS A 65 1.64 6.62 0.20
C CYS A 65 0.56 6.31 1.25
N GLN A 66 0.60 6.99 2.41
CA GLN A 66 -0.37 6.79 3.48
C GLN A 66 -1.80 7.05 3.03
N ARG A 67 -2.05 8.16 2.31
CA ARG A 67 -3.37 8.48 1.77
C ARG A 67 -3.92 7.40 0.83
N ILE A 68 -3.06 6.80 0.00
CA ILE A 68 -3.45 5.69 -0.89
C ILE A 68 -3.78 4.45 -0.06
N ILE A 69 -2.95 4.11 0.92
CA ILE A 69 -3.17 2.98 1.82
C ILE A 69 -4.51 3.17 2.55
N ASP A 70 -4.77 4.34 3.15
CA ASP A 70 -6.02 4.62 3.86
C ASP A 70 -7.26 4.54 2.95
N THR A 71 -7.11 4.91 1.67
CA THR A 71 -8.22 4.90 0.69
C THR A 71 -8.56 3.48 0.23
N TYR A 72 -7.56 2.64 -0.01
CA TYR A 72 -7.74 1.37 -0.73
C TYR A 72 -7.47 0.12 0.10
N LEU A 73 -6.75 0.27 1.21
CA LEU A 73 -6.45 -0.80 2.15
C LEU A 73 -7.20 -0.54 3.46
N PRO A 74 -8.47 -0.97 3.59
CA PRO A 74 -9.16 -0.93 4.86
C PRO A 74 -8.34 -1.67 5.93
N ARG A 75 -8.47 -1.30 7.21
CA ARG A 75 -7.74 -1.98 8.30
C ARG A 75 -8.18 -3.45 8.37
N ARG A 76 -7.47 -4.34 7.70
CA ARG A 76 -7.80 -5.77 7.67
C ARG A 76 -6.95 -6.55 8.65
N THR A 77 -7.53 -7.64 9.15
CA THR A 77 -6.91 -8.56 10.10
C THR A 77 -5.59 -9.12 9.58
N GLU A 78 -5.44 -9.35 8.27
CA GLU A 78 -4.22 -9.94 7.69
C GLU A 78 -3.01 -9.02 7.82
N VAL A 79 -3.21 -7.69 7.67
CA VAL A 79 -2.14 -6.69 7.84
C VAL A 79 -1.71 -6.61 9.32
N ALA A 80 -2.68 -6.72 10.23
CA ALA A 80 -2.39 -6.77 11.66
C ALA A 80 -1.59 -8.04 12.03
N LEU A 81 -1.99 -9.20 11.51
CA LEU A 81 -1.28 -10.47 11.72
C LEU A 81 0.15 -10.43 11.18
N ALA A 82 0.37 -9.89 9.98
CA ALA A 82 1.72 -9.71 9.43
C ALA A 82 2.59 -8.76 10.28
N GLY A 83 1.98 -7.71 10.85
CA GLY A 83 2.62 -6.83 11.82
C GLY A 83 3.01 -7.57 13.10
N MET A 84 2.11 -8.38 13.65
CA MET A 84 2.35 -9.19 14.85
C MET A 84 3.46 -10.24 14.62
N GLU A 85 3.42 -10.97 13.50
CA GLU A 85 4.44 -11.95 13.14
C GLU A 85 5.83 -11.31 13.00
N THR A 86 5.89 -10.10 12.40
CA THR A 86 7.13 -9.34 12.29
C THR A 86 7.64 -8.90 13.67
N TRP A 87 6.74 -8.48 14.56
CA TRP A 87 7.08 -8.12 15.93
C TRP A 87 7.60 -9.33 16.73
N GLU A 88 6.95 -10.49 16.64
CA GLU A 88 7.37 -11.73 17.30
C GLU A 88 8.77 -12.17 16.83
N ARG A 89 9.04 -12.13 15.52
CA ARG A 89 10.38 -12.38 14.96
C ARG A 89 11.44 -11.41 15.44
N HIS A 90 11.06 -10.16 15.73
CA HIS A 90 11.99 -9.17 16.27
C HIS A 90 12.30 -9.46 17.75
N GLN A 91 11.29 -9.82 18.55
CA GLN A 91 11.47 -10.16 19.97
C GLN A 91 12.39 -11.37 20.16
N SER A 92 12.35 -12.37 19.27
CA SER A 92 13.24 -13.52 19.34
C SER A 92 14.72 -13.17 19.11
N ARG A 93 15.04 -11.93 18.67
CA ARG A 93 16.42 -11.44 18.48
C ARG A 93 16.94 -10.63 19.66
N GLU A 94 16.11 -10.27 20.63
CA GLU A 94 16.48 -9.44 21.80
C GLU A 94 16.72 -10.29 23.06
N THR A 95 17.48 -11.38 22.93
CA THR A 95 18.26 -11.87 24.08
C THR A 95 19.53 -11.02 24.17
N SER A 96 19.51 -10.05 25.07
CA SER A 96 20.66 -9.27 25.55
C SER A 96 20.96 -7.93 24.85
N LYS A 97 20.16 -6.91 25.17
CA LYS A 97 20.63 -5.50 25.23
C LYS A 97 20.30 -4.82 26.55
N ILE A 98 20.26 -5.59 27.64
CA ILE A 98 20.38 -4.99 28.96
C ILE A 98 21.86 -4.69 29.15
N VAL A 99 22.28 -3.44 28.93
CA VAL A 99 23.56 -2.98 29.44
C VAL A 99 23.44 -2.98 30.95
N SER A 100 24.06 -3.96 31.60
CA SER A 100 24.12 -3.98 33.06
C SER A 100 24.86 -2.72 33.51
N ILE A 101 24.17 -1.85 34.25
CA ILE A 101 24.76 -0.63 34.81
C ILE A 101 25.91 -0.93 35.78
N ALA A 102 26.04 -2.20 36.19
CA ALA A 102 27.14 -2.73 36.98
C ALA A 102 28.45 -2.87 36.20
N ALA A 103 28.43 -3.08 34.87
CA ALA A 103 29.64 -3.27 34.08
C ALA A 103 30.47 -1.98 33.88
N SER A 104 29.86 -0.81 34.09
CA SER A 104 30.50 0.50 33.90
C SER A 104 31.02 1.14 35.19
N ARG A 105 30.72 0.60 36.37
CA ARG A 105 31.10 1.19 37.67
C ARG A 105 32.34 0.60 38.35
N GLY A 106 32.96 -0.43 37.80
CA GLY A 106 34.11 -1.11 38.42
C GLY A 106 35.50 -0.63 37.98
N ARG A 107 35.64 0.52 37.31
CA ARG A 107 36.93 0.95 36.73
C ARG A 107 37.33 2.39 37.03
N LEU A 108 36.89 2.93 38.17
CA LEU A 108 37.43 4.15 38.77
C LEU A 108 37.51 3.95 40.29
N MET A 109 38.72 3.57 40.72
CA MET A 109 39.23 3.45 42.11
C MET A 109 38.67 2.34 43.00
#